data_AF-A0A4Y2E844-F1
#
_entry.id   AF-A0A4Y2E844-F1
#
_cell.length_a   1.000
_cell.length_b   1.000
_cell.length_c   1.000
_cell.angle_alpha   90.00
_cell.angle_beta   90.00
_cell.angle_gamma   90.00
#
_symmetry.space_group_name_H-M   'P 1'
#
loop_
_entity.id
_entity.type
_entity.pdbx_description
1 polymer ?
#
loop_
_entity_poly.entity_id
_entity_poly.type
_entity_poly.pdbx_seq_one_letter_code
_entity_poly.pdbx_strand_id
1 'polypeptide(L)'
;MCSGRPSGGPFQEACARTKKGWTWKLRTEVPTKQLTFAANKIDTSKIIKDITSNLSLATKYIKTFRTLQNKTEKLTPVESLSIFVEAGLTGNQYEIARSSVKSIYLCYSLIQKECYPSKNSYQVTQTSIEINLRDLA
;
A
#
# COMPACT_ATOMS: atom_id res chain seq x y z
N MET A 1 11.79 -10.14 49.12
CA MET A 1 11.05 -10.67 47.95
C MET A 1 11.70 -10.12 46.69
N CYS A 2 12.34 -10.95 45.88
CA CYS A 2 12.96 -10.48 44.64
C CYS A 2 11.85 -10.17 43.63
N SER A 3 11.52 -8.89 43.44
CA SER A 3 10.63 -8.44 42.38
C SER A 3 11.29 -8.71 41.03
N GLY A 4 10.86 -9.78 40.38
CA GLY A 4 11.38 -10.22 39.09
C GLY A 4 11.12 -9.21 37.98
N ARG A 5 11.91 -9.34 36.90
CA ARG A 5 11.81 -8.53 35.68
C ARG A 5 10.37 -8.57 35.15
N PRO A 6 9.77 -7.42 34.78
CA PRO A 6 8.40 -7.38 34.26
C PRO A 6 8.25 -8.35 33.10
N SER A 7 7.13 -9.09 33.08
CA SER A 7 6.79 -9.99 31.98
C SER A 7 6.84 -9.21 30.68
N GLY A 8 7.65 -9.69 29.72
CA GLY A 8 7.78 -9.03 28.42
C GLY A 8 6.41 -8.83 27.76
N GLY A 9 6.27 -7.76 26.98
CA GLY A 9 5.05 -7.43 26.24
C GLY A 9 4.58 -8.55 25.29
N PRO A 10 3.43 -8.39 24.62
CA PRO A 10 2.83 -9.45 23.82
C PRO A 10 3.80 -10.02 22.78
N PHE A 11 3.65 -11.31 22.44
CA PHE A 11 4.57 -12.01 21.53
C PHE A 11 4.78 -11.25 20.21
N GLN A 12 3.77 -10.57 19.68
CA GLN A 12 3.85 -9.78 18.46
C GLN A 12 4.89 -8.65 18.55
N GLU A 13 4.97 -7.96 19.68
CA GLU A 13 5.81 -6.77 19.89
C GLU A 13 7.24 -7.12 20.36
N ALA A 14 7.46 -8.37 20.79
CA ALA A 14 8.76 -8.81 21.25
C ALA A 14 9.81 -8.81 20.11
N CYS A 15 11.06 -8.51 20.47
CA CYS A 15 12.18 -8.59 19.53
C CYS A 15 12.47 -10.05 19.12
N ALA A 16 13.14 -10.25 17.98
CA ALA A 16 13.40 -11.57 17.41
C ALA A 16 14.13 -12.52 18.37
N ARG A 17 15.08 -12.00 19.18
CA ARG A 17 15.81 -12.79 20.18
C ARG A 17 14.89 -13.34 21.26
N THR A 18 13.99 -12.51 21.78
CA THR A 18 13.02 -12.89 22.82
C THR A 18 12.00 -13.90 22.29
N LYS A 19 11.46 -13.65 21.08
CA LYS A 19 10.59 -14.62 20.38
C LYS A 19 11.27 -15.98 20.21
N LYS A 20 12.57 -15.97 19.90
CA LYS A 20 13.38 -17.19 19.77
C LYS A 20 13.53 -17.95 21.08
N GLY A 21 13.73 -17.24 22.19
CA GLY A 21 13.75 -17.83 23.53
C GLY A 21 12.39 -18.45 23.91
N TRP A 22 11.28 -17.74 23.69
CA TRP A 22 9.95 -18.22 24.09
C TRP A 22 9.49 -19.44 23.30
N THR A 23 9.83 -19.50 22.02
CA THR A 23 9.49 -20.64 21.14
C THR A 23 10.57 -21.72 21.11
N TRP A 24 11.56 -21.66 22.01
CA TRP A 24 12.63 -22.66 22.07
C TRP A 24 12.08 -24.05 22.32
N LYS A 25 11.27 -24.22 23.39
CA LYS A 25 10.68 -25.51 23.77
C LYS A 25 9.89 -26.15 22.64
N LEU A 26 9.01 -25.36 21.99
CA LEU A 26 8.22 -25.81 20.85
C LEU A 26 9.09 -26.27 19.66
N ARG A 27 10.23 -25.63 19.41
CA ARG A 27 11.14 -26.03 18.32
C ARG A 27 11.98 -27.25 18.63
N THR A 28 12.27 -27.49 19.90
CA THR A 28 13.04 -28.66 20.32
C THR A 28 12.15 -29.91 20.46
N GLU A 29 10.91 -29.74 20.91
CA GLU A 29 10.01 -30.85 21.23
C GLU A 29 9.11 -31.24 20.05
N VAL A 30 8.72 -30.29 19.19
CA VAL A 30 7.80 -30.56 18.08
C VAL A 30 8.59 -30.76 16.77
N PRO A 31 8.39 -31.89 16.07
CA PRO A 31 8.99 -32.12 14.76
C PRO A 31 8.62 -31.01 13.77
N THR A 32 9.59 -30.55 12.97
CA THR A 32 9.42 -29.49 11.98
C THR A 32 8.24 -29.73 11.03
N LYS A 33 7.95 -31.00 10.69
CA LYS A 33 6.82 -31.39 9.84
C LYS A 33 5.45 -31.08 10.46
N GLN A 34 5.33 -31.17 11.78
CA GLN A 34 4.08 -30.85 12.49
C GLN A 34 3.92 -29.33 12.64
N LEU A 35 5.02 -28.61 12.88
CA LEU A 35 5.01 -27.14 12.91
C LEU A 35 4.61 -26.55 11.54
N THR A 36 5.11 -27.11 10.44
CA THR A 36 4.71 -26.67 9.09
C THR A 36 3.26 -27.06 8.76
N PHE A 37 2.77 -28.19 9.25
CA PHE A 37 1.37 -28.58 9.11
C PHE A 37 0.42 -27.68 9.91
N ALA A 38 0.77 -27.30 11.14
CA ALA A 38 -0.05 -26.39 11.94
C ALA A 38 -0.09 -24.96 11.34
N ALA A 39 0.96 -24.57 10.62
CA ALA A 39 1.00 -23.31 9.87
C ALA A 39 0.14 -23.31 8.59
N ASN A 40 -0.64 -24.38 8.32
CA ASN A 40 -1.52 -24.50 7.15
C ASN A 40 -2.72 -23.52 7.19
N LYS A 41 -2.46 -22.23 6.99
CA LYS A 41 -3.32 -21.46 6.11
C LYS A 41 -2.97 -21.89 4.69
N ILE A 42 -3.94 -22.48 4.00
CA ILE A 42 -3.79 -23.33 2.79
C ILE A 42 -2.85 -22.74 1.73
N ASP A 43 -2.86 -21.41 1.55
CA ASP A 43 -2.02 -20.74 0.55
C ASP A 43 -0.56 -20.58 0.97
N THR A 44 -0.32 -20.31 2.26
CA THR A 44 1.04 -20.08 2.79
C THR A 44 1.84 -21.37 2.88
N SER A 45 1.21 -22.51 3.16
CA SER A 45 1.91 -23.78 3.30
C SER A 45 2.41 -24.34 1.97
N LYS A 46 1.70 -24.08 0.87
CA LYS A 46 2.17 -24.42 -0.48
C LYS A 46 3.45 -23.66 -0.82
N ILE A 47 3.45 -22.35 -0.58
CA ILE A 47 4.63 -21.49 -0.79
C ILE A 47 5.81 -21.96 0.08
N ILE A 48 5.57 -22.25 1.37
CA ILE A 48 6.62 -22.74 2.27
C ILE A 48 7.16 -24.09 1.79
N LYS A 49 6.29 -25.03 1.39
CA LYS A 49 6.72 -26.33 0.84
C LYS A 49 7.57 -26.16 -0.42
N ASP A 50 7.13 -25.32 -1.34
CA ASP A 50 7.82 -25.03 -2.60
C ASP A 50 9.19 -24.35 -2.37
N ILE A 51 9.28 -23.45 -1.38
CA ILE A 51 10.55 -22.83 -0.96
C ILE A 51 11.48 -23.86 -0.31
N THR A 52 10.95 -24.72 0.56
CA THR A 52 11.76 -25.73 1.26
C THR A 52 12.24 -26.86 0.35
N SER A 53 11.50 -27.17 -0.71
CA SER A 53 11.88 -28.20 -1.67
C SER A 53 12.82 -27.69 -2.76
N ASN A 54 12.70 -26.41 -3.16
CA ASN A 54 13.50 -25.85 -4.24
C ASN A 54 13.79 -24.35 -4.07
N LEU A 55 15.08 -24.01 -3.91
CA LEU A 55 15.53 -22.63 -3.76
C LEU A 55 15.24 -21.76 -5.00
N SER A 56 15.20 -22.34 -6.20
CA SER A 56 14.85 -21.59 -7.42
C SER A 56 13.40 -21.09 -7.40
N LEU A 57 12.47 -21.86 -6.82
CA LEU A 57 11.09 -21.44 -6.62
C LEU A 57 11.00 -20.28 -5.62
N ALA A 58 11.84 -20.28 -4.57
CA ALA A 58 11.93 -19.15 -3.65
C ALA A 58 12.28 -17.84 -4.36
N THR A 59 13.27 -17.87 -5.27
CA THR A 59 13.61 -16.67 -6.05
C THR A 59 12.48 -16.24 -6.99
N LYS A 60 11.70 -17.18 -7.51
CA LYS A 60 10.52 -16.91 -8.34
C LYS A 60 9.42 -16.22 -7.53
N TYR A 61 9.10 -16.71 -6.34
CA TYR A 61 8.14 -16.07 -5.43
C TYR A 61 8.59 -14.67 -4.99
N ILE A 62 9.88 -14.47 -4.73
CA ILE A 62 10.42 -13.14 -4.40
C ILE A 62 10.24 -12.19 -5.58
N LYS A 63 10.53 -12.64 -6.81
CA LYS A 63 10.33 -11.83 -8.02
C LYS A 63 8.87 -11.50 -8.24
N THR A 64 7.96 -12.47 -8.16
CA THR A 64 6.53 -12.24 -8.36
C THR A 64 5.93 -11.32 -7.29
N PHE A 65 6.35 -11.49 -6.03
CA PHE A 65 5.92 -10.62 -4.94
C PHE A 65 6.39 -9.17 -5.14
N ARG A 66 7.64 -8.98 -5.55
CA ARG A 66 8.15 -7.63 -5.91
C ARG A 66 7.39 -7.03 -7.08
N THR A 67 7.10 -7.81 -8.13
CA THR A 67 6.30 -7.30 -9.25
C THR A 67 4.87 -6.96 -8.85
N LEU A 68 4.28 -7.68 -7.89
CA LEU A 68 2.96 -7.40 -7.37
C LEU A 68 2.95 -6.12 -6.53
N GLN A 69 3.95 -5.93 -5.65
CA GLN A 69 4.09 -4.68 -4.89
C GLN A 69 4.31 -3.46 -5.82
N ASN A 70 5.02 -3.66 -6.92
CA ASN A 70 5.27 -2.60 -7.90
C ASN A 70 4.09 -2.36 -8.85
N LYS A 71 3.10 -3.24 -8.89
CA LYS A 71 1.79 -2.99 -9.53
C LYS A 71 0.92 -2.18 -8.57
N THR A 72 1.35 -0.97 -8.25
CA THR A 72 0.40 0.04 -7.76
C THR A 72 -0.28 0.61 -8.99
N GLU A 73 -1.57 0.33 -9.15
CA GLU A 73 -2.35 0.93 -10.23
C GLU A 73 -2.36 2.45 -10.02
N LYS A 74 -2.07 3.18 -11.09
CA LYS A 74 -2.24 4.64 -11.10
C LYS A 74 -3.71 4.94 -10.90
N LEU A 75 -3.99 5.92 -10.04
CA LEU A 75 -5.34 6.44 -9.91
C LEU A 75 -5.83 6.96 -11.25
N THR A 76 -7.11 6.78 -11.50
CA THR A 76 -7.79 7.43 -12.61
C THR A 76 -7.81 8.96 -12.39
N PRO A 77 -7.98 9.76 -13.46
CA PRO A 77 -8.13 11.20 -13.35
C PRO A 77 -9.24 11.63 -12.37
N VAL A 78 -10.39 10.95 -12.43
CA VAL A 78 -11.55 11.19 -11.56
C VAL A 78 -11.25 10.86 -10.10
N GLU A 79 -10.62 9.72 -9.80
CA GLU A 79 -10.24 9.38 -8.42
C GLU A 79 -9.21 10.35 -7.86
N SER A 80 -8.24 10.74 -8.68
CA SER A 80 -7.23 11.73 -8.31
C SER A 80 -7.86 13.09 -8.00
N LEU A 81 -8.87 13.49 -8.77
CA LEU A 81 -9.65 14.69 -8.54
C LEU A 81 -10.47 14.61 -7.25
N SER A 82 -11.12 13.47 -6.99
CA SER A 82 -11.89 13.23 -5.75
C SER A 82 -11.01 13.45 -4.53
N ILE A 83 -9.82 12.85 -4.50
CA ILE A 83 -8.86 13.02 -3.40
C ILE A 83 -8.41 14.48 -3.27
N PHE A 84 -8.12 15.14 -4.40
CA PHE A 84 -7.70 16.54 -4.40
C PHE A 84 -8.76 17.47 -3.76
N VAL A 85 -10.03 17.28 -4.15
CA VAL A 85 -11.17 18.09 -3.68
C VAL A 85 -11.53 17.74 -2.23
N GLU A 86 -11.68 16.46 -1.91
CA GLU A 86 -12.10 15.99 -0.57
C GLU A 86 -11.07 16.34 0.51
N ALA A 87 -9.78 16.25 0.19
CA ALA A 87 -8.71 16.61 1.12
C ALA A 87 -8.42 18.12 1.13
N GLY A 88 -9.11 18.93 0.31
CA GLY A 88 -8.93 20.38 0.26
C GLY A 88 -7.51 20.81 -0.05
N LEU A 89 -6.81 20.07 -0.91
CA LEU A 89 -5.40 20.28 -1.17
C LEU A 89 -5.17 21.49 -2.08
N THR A 90 -4.11 22.25 -1.81
CA THR A 90 -3.57 23.19 -2.81
C THR A 90 -2.78 22.43 -3.87
N GLY A 91 -2.62 23.02 -5.06
CA GLY A 91 -1.83 22.40 -6.15
C GLY A 91 -0.41 22.02 -5.72
N ASN A 92 0.24 22.86 -4.90
CA ASN A 92 1.57 22.57 -4.35
C ASN A 92 1.56 21.39 -3.37
N GLN A 93 0.58 21.32 -2.46
CA GLN A 93 0.45 20.21 -1.52
C GLN A 93 0.18 18.89 -2.25
N TYR A 94 -0.65 18.93 -3.29
CA TYR A 94 -0.91 17.77 -4.13
C TYR A 94 0.36 17.27 -4.85
N GLU A 95 1.16 18.17 -5.43
CA GLU A 95 2.43 17.78 -6.06
C GLU A 95 3.48 17.29 -5.04
N ILE A 96 3.48 17.82 -3.81
CA ILE A 96 4.29 17.27 -2.71
C ILE A 96 3.85 15.84 -2.38
N ALA A 97 2.54 15.61 -2.20
CA ALA A 97 1.99 14.28 -1.94
C ALA A 97 2.34 13.30 -3.07
N ARG A 98 2.18 13.73 -4.33
CA ARG A 98 2.58 12.96 -5.51
C ARG A 98 4.07 12.66 -5.56
N SER A 99 4.93 13.60 -5.15
CA SER A 99 6.39 13.40 -5.16
C SER A 99 6.79 12.22 -4.27
N SER A 100 6.04 11.97 -3.19
CA SER A 100 6.26 10.83 -2.29
C SER A 100 5.86 9.49 -2.93
N VAL A 101 4.82 9.45 -3.75
CA VAL A 101 4.34 8.23 -4.42
C VAL A 101 3.92 8.49 -5.87
N LYS A 102 4.92 8.65 -6.75
CA LYS A 102 4.71 8.96 -8.19
C LYS A 102 4.01 7.84 -8.97
N SER A 103 4.04 6.61 -8.47
CA SER A 103 3.40 5.46 -9.12
C SER A 103 1.87 5.48 -8.98
N ILE A 104 1.32 6.22 -8.01
CA ILE A 104 -0.11 6.24 -7.72
C ILE A 104 -0.76 7.52 -8.25
N TYR A 105 -0.18 8.68 -7.97
CA TYR A 105 -0.81 9.98 -8.27
C TYR A 105 -0.49 10.50 -9.67
N LEU A 106 -1.53 11.00 -10.36
CA LEU A 106 -1.42 11.69 -11.65
C LEU A 106 -0.84 13.09 -11.48
N CYS A 107 -0.24 13.65 -12.54
CA CYS A 107 0.16 15.06 -12.55
C CYS A 107 -1.04 15.98 -12.31
N TYR A 108 -0.85 17.05 -11.56
CA TYR A 108 -1.88 18.07 -11.37
C TYR A 108 -2.38 18.65 -12.70
N SER A 109 -1.49 18.85 -13.67
CA SER A 109 -1.82 19.36 -15.00
C SER A 109 -2.75 18.44 -15.82
N LEU A 110 -2.82 17.15 -15.50
CA LEU A 110 -3.76 16.22 -16.12
C LEU A 110 -5.14 16.33 -15.48
N ILE A 111 -5.18 16.41 -14.15
CA ILE A 111 -6.42 16.50 -13.36
C ILE A 111 -7.12 17.83 -13.62
N GLN A 112 -6.35 18.93 -13.70
CA GLN A 112 -6.89 20.28 -13.93
C GLN A 112 -7.68 20.38 -15.24
N LYS A 113 -7.28 19.65 -16.29
CA LYS A 113 -7.93 19.73 -17.60
C LYS A 113 -9.32 19.11 -17.63
N GLU A 114 -9.62 18.16 -16.74
CA GLU A 114 -10.95 17.57 -16.63
C GLU A 114 -11.92 18.44 -15.82
N CYS A 115 -11.42 19.35 -14.99
CA CYS A 115 -12.24 20.13 -14.07
C CYS A 115 -12.96 21.31 -14.72
N TYR A 116 -12.48 21.78 -15.88
CA TYR A 116 -12.93 23.02 -16.47
C TYR A 116 -13.40 22.80 -17.90
N PRO A 117 -14.48 23.47 -18.31
CA PRO A 117 -14.93 23.42 -19.69
C PRO A 117 -13.88 24.09 -20.59
N SER A 118 -14.00 23.90 -21.91
CA SER A 118 -12.98 24.38 -22.86
C SER A 118 -12.74 25.89 -22.71
N LYS A 119 -11.53 26.37 -22.96
CA LYS A 119 -11.21 27.81 -22.83
C LYS A 119 -12.09 28.73 -23.69
N ASN A 120 -12.73 28.18 -24.73
CA ASN A 120 -13.59 28.92 -25.64
C ASN A 120 -15.06 28.93 -25.19
N SER A 121 -15.39 28.20 -24.13
CA SER A 121 -16.78 28.04 -23.64
C SER A 121 -17.18 29.07 -22.59
N TYR A 122 -16.24 29.87 -22.09
CA TYR A 122 -16.50 30.84 -21.04
C TYR A 122 -15.79 32.17 -21.28
N GLN A 123 -16.40 33.24 -20.81
CA GLN A 123 -15.84 34.58 -20.75
C GLN A 123 -15.85 35.06 -19.30
N VAL A 124 -14.69 35.56 -18.86
CA VAL A 124 -14.54 36.19 -17.55
C VAL A 124 -14.32 37.66 -17.78
N THR A 125 -15.25 38.48 -17.31
CA THR A 125 -15.10 39.93 -17.24
C THR A 125 -14.76 40.34 -15.80
N GLN A 126 -14.53 41.63 -15.55
CA GLN A 126 -14.26 42.13 -14.20
C GLN A 126 -15.44 41.90 -13.24
N THR A 127 -16.66 41.83 -13.76
CA THR A 127 -17.90 41.80 -12.97
C THR A 127 -18.75 40.55 -13.19
N SER A 128 -18.54 39.82 -14.28
CA SER A 128 -19.35 38.66 -14.64
C SER A 128 -18.50 37.48 -15.11
N ILE A 129 -19.05 36.28 -14.91
CA ILE A 129 -18.56 35.05 -15.53
C ILE A 129 -19.73 34.51 -16.36
N GLU A 130 -19.49 34.37 -17.65
CA GLU A 130 -20.47 33.89 -18.61
C GLU A 130 -19.97 32.56 -19.17
N ILE A 131 -20.82 31.53 -19.17
CA ILE A 131 -20.49 30.20 -19.67
C ILE A 131 -21.59 29.76 -20.63
N ASN A 132 -21.20 29.21 -21.78
CA ASN A 132 -22.14 28.62 -22.72
C ASN A 132 -22.86 27.43 -22.08
N LEU A 133 -24.17 27.54 -21.97
CA LEU A 133 -25.03 26.48 -21.40
C LEU A 133 -24.89 25.12 -22.10
N ARG A 134 -24.55 25.11 -23.40
CA ARG A 134 -24.34 23.88 -24.17
C ARG A 134 -23.04 23.14 -23.82
N ASP A 135 -22.08 23.86 -23.28
CA ASP A 135 -20.78 23.33 -22.88
C ASP A 135 -20.75 22.93 -21.39
N LEU A 136 -21.89 23.11 -20.71
CA LEU A 136 -22.14 22.73 -19.32
C LEU A 136 -22.93 21.40 -19.34
N ALA A 137 -22.22 20.32 -19.66
CA ALA A 137 -22.77 18.96 -19.75
C ALA A 137 -22.01 17.99 -18.84
#